data_AF-A0A6I7Q0H4-F1
#
_entry.id   AF-A0A6I7Q0H4-F1
#
_cell.length_a   1.000
_cell.length_b   1.000
_cell.length_c   1.000
_cell.angle_alpha   90.00
_cell.angle_beta   90.00
_cell.angle_gamma   90.00
#
_symmetry.space_group_name_H-M   'P 1'
#
loop_
_entity.id
_entity.type
_entity.pdbx_description
1 polymer ?
#
loop_
_entity_poly.entity_id
_entity_poly.type
_entity_poly.pdbx_seq_one_letter_code
_entity_poly.pdbx_strand_id
1 'polypeptide(L)'
;MALIDMPAHRRLTGWRPRCVSACLQALLALVGPALAGCATSPDPRDGGFVSGVVGLAGGGYQRRIDERETSYRGELDAQQRLQAEARALQQERAEVQAELQQANARLAALEQRIARQRVALQAQRRQADLRRLEQAQARVASTRGTLQGVRPDEQPVTDLRARSQAIQRDLDEIDRLVAVVGGGAF
;
A
#
# COMPACT_ATOMS: atom_id res chain seq x y z
N MET A 1 -38.11 15.91 3.24
CA MET A 1 -38.89 14.68 3.51
C MET A 1 -38.59 13.69 2.39
N ALA A 2 -37.60 12.82 2.61
CA ALA A 2 -37.33 11.59 1.84
C ALA A 2 -36.23 10.85 2.62
N LEU A 3 -36.61 9.81 3.36
CA LEU A 3 -35.71 8.89 4.04
C LEU A 3 -34.94 8.11 2.96
N ILE A 4 -33.62 7.99 3.11
CA ILE A 4 -32.83 7.01 2.36
C ILE A 4 -32.35 5.94 3.32
N ASP A 5 -32.85 4.75 3.01
CA ASP A 5 -32.62 3.42 3.53
C ASP A 5 -31.13 3.11 3.73
N MET A 6 -30.78 2.55 4.90
CA MET A 6 -29.44 2.05 5.23
C MET A 6 -29.45 0.51 5.14
N PRO A 7 -28.56 -0.12 4.35
CA PRO A 7 -28.48 -1.58 4.31
C PRO A 7 -27.80 -2.16 5.57
N ALA A 8 -28.44 -3.21 6.08
CA ALA A 8 -28.11 -3.94 7.29
C ALA A 8 -26.71 -4.60 7.25
N HIS A 9 -25.89 -4.29 8.26
CA HIS A 9 -24.65 -5.00 8.55
C HIS A 9 -24.91 -6.45 8.94
N ARG A 10 -24.33 -7.38 8.17
CA ARG A 10 -24.24 -8.82 8.48
C ARG A 10 -23.43 -9.02 9.77
N ARG A 11 -24.06 -9.68 10.74
CA ARG A 11 -23.44 -10.20 11.96
C ARG A 11 -22.60 -11.42 11.60
N LEU A 12 -21.29 -11.35 11.82
CA LEU A 12 -20.41 -12.51 11.91
C LEU A 12 -20.01 -12.70 13.38
N THR A 13 -20.88 -13.37 14.13
CA THR A 13 -20.60 -13.85 15.48
C THR A 13 -20.76 -15.37 15.45
N GLY A 14 -19.65 -16.11 15.54
CA GLY A 14 -19.74 -17.56 15.69
C GLY A 14 -18.46 -18.30 15.40
N TRP A 15 -17.46 -18.20 16.28
CA TRP A 15 -16.47 -19.27 16.43
C TRP A 15 -16.08 -19.37 17.91
N ARG A 16 -16.60 -20.39 18.58
CA ARG A 16 -16.17 -20.83 19.91
C ARG A 16 -15.62 -22.24 19.77
N PRO A 17 -14.34 -22.51 20.11
CA PRO A 17 -13.86 -23.86 20.30
C PRO A 17 -14.26 -24.33 21.71
N ARG A 18 -15.09 -25.37 21.78
CA ARG A 18 -15.40 -26.10 23.02
C ARG A 18 -15.17 -27.59 22.78
N CYS A 19 -13.90 -27.99 22.74
CA CYS A 19 -13.50 -29.38 22.95
C CYS A 19 -12.95 -29.50 24.37
N VAL A 20 -13.85 -29.34 25.33
CA VAL A 20 -13.68 -29.79 26.72
C VAL A 20 -14.41 -31.14 26.78
N SER A 21 -13.72 -32.24 26.46
CA SER A 21 -14.14 -33.60 26.89
C SER A 21 -13.13 -34.66 26.45
N ALA A 22 -11.88 -34.53 26.88
CA ALA A 22 -10.91 -35.62 26.83
C ALA A 22 -10.16 -35.76 28.17
N CYS A 23 -10.78 -35.32 29.26
CA CYS A 23 -10.28 -35.46 30.63
C CYS A 23 -10.71 -36.78 31.32
N LEU A 24 -11.15 -37.80 30.57
CA LEU A 24 -11.56 -39.09 31.14
C LEU A 24 -10.69 -40.25 30.62
N GLN A 25 -9.37 -40.05 30.56
CA GLN A 25 -8.36 -41.09 30.31
C GLN A 25 -7.29 -41.09 31.41
N ALA A 26 -7.71 -40.87 32.65
CA ALA A 26 -6.85 -41.05 33.80
C ALA A 26 -7.56 -41.99 34.76
N LEU A 27 -7.33 -43.30 34.62
CA LEU A 27 -7.12 -44.25 35.72
C LEU A 27 -6.97 -45.67 35.14
N LEU A 28 -5.94 -46.38 35.59
CA LEU A 28 -5.59 -47.78 35.32
C LEU A 28 -5.08 -48.05 33.90
N ALA A 29 -3.95 -48.71 33.64
CA ALA A 29 -2.97 -49.45 34.42
C ALA A 29 -1.83 -49.72 33.41
N LEU A 30 -0.54 -49.82 33.72
CA LEU A 30 0.12 -50.94 34.39
C LEU A 30 1.63 -50.62 34.17
N VAL A 31 2.38 -50.27 35.21
CA VAL A 31 3.52 -51.07 35.71
C VAL A 31 4.51 -51.57 34.62
N GLY A 32 5.64 -50.85 34.48
CA GLY A 32 7.02 -51.33 34.19
C GLY A 32 7.31 -52.14 32.90
N PRO A 33 8.36 -51.78 32.14
CA PRO A 33 9.70 -51.90 32.69
C PRO A 33 10.59 -50.65 32.50
N ALA A 34 11.45 -50.46 33.50
CA ALA A 34 12.63 -49.63 33.43
C ALA A 34 13.64 -50.20 32.40
N LEU A 35 14.52 -49.30 31.91
CA LEU A 35 15.76 -49.54 31.15
C LEU A 35 15.62 -49.57 29.62
N ALA A 36 15.68 -48.39 28.99
CA ALA A 36 16.53 -48.06 27.83
C ALA A 36 15.99 -46.82 27.10
N GLY A 37 16.44 -45.64 27.53
CA GLY A 37 16.06 -44.39 26.86
C GLY A 37 16.24 -43.22 27.81
N CYS A 38 17.50 -42.92 28.13
CA CYS A 38 17.84 -41.68 28.80
C CYS A 38 17.14 -40.53 28.09
N ALA A 39 16.29 -39.83 28.84
CA ALA A 39 15.78 -38.53 28.48
C ALA A 39 16.99 -37.65 28.15
N THR A 40 17.23 -37.39 26.87
CA THR A 40 18.10 -36.31 26.44
C THR A 40 17.37 -35.02 26.76
N SER A 41 17.45 -34.62 28.02
CA SER A 41 17.02 -33.30 28.45
C SER A 41 17.80 -32.27 27.63
N PRO A 42 17.14 -31.33 26.95
CA PRO A 42 17.82 -30.21 26.30
C PRO A 42 18.36 -29.20 27.33
N ASP A 43 18.15 -29.43 28.63
CA ASP A 43 18.72 -28.63 29.71
C ASP A 43 20.19 -29.06 29.96
N PRO A 44 21.18 -28.19 29.64
CA PRO A 44 22.59 -28.48 29.85
C PRO A 44 22.99 -28.62 31.33
N ARG A 45 22.07 -28.35 32.27
CA ARG A 45 22.31 -28.50 33.71
C ARG A 45 22.16 -29.93 34.23
N ASP A 46 21.37 -30.77 33.53
CA ASP A 46 21.13 -32.17 33.90
C ASP A 46 21.98 -33.18 33.10
N GLY A 47 22.70 -32.71 32.08
CA GLY A 47 23.65 -33.51 31.31
C GLY A 47 25.02 -33.55 31.99
N GLY A 48 25.35 -34.66 32.66
CA GLY A 48 26.65 -34.85 33.31
C GLY A 48 27.87 -34.55 32.42
N PHE A 49 28.98 -34.19 33.05
CA PHE A 49 30.28 -33.75 32.47
C PHE A 49 30.69 -34.48 31.17
N VAL A 50 30.43 -35.78 31.05
CA VAL A 50 30.77 -36.61 29.89
C VAL A 50 30.02 -36.18 28.60
N SER A 51 28.77 -35.72 28.68
CA SER A 51 28.04 -35.17 27.52
C SER A 51 28.58 -33.81 27.06
N GLY A 52 29.13 -33.01 27.98
CA GLY A 52 29.77 -31.73 27.67
C GLY A 52 31.08 -31.90 26.88
N VAL A 53 31.87 -32.92 27.20
CA VAL A 53 33.16 -33.19 26.53
C VAL A 53 32.96 -33.78 25.13
N VAL A 54 31.95 -34.64 24.92
CA VAL A 54 31.60 -35.15 23.57
C VAL A 54 31.03 -34.04 22.66
N GLY A 55 30.28 -33.08 23.22
CA GLY A 55 29.84 -31.88 22.49
C GLY A 55 30.97 -30.90 22.11
N LEU A 56 32.02 -30.84 22.93
CA LEU A 56 33.25 -30.08 22.63
C LEU A 56 34.13 -30.76 21.57
N ALA A 57 34.25 -32.09 21.60
CA ALA A 57 35.01 -32.85 20.59
C ALA A 57 34.26 -33.02 19.26
N GLY A 58 32.92 -32.97 19.27
CA GLY A 58 32.05 -33.27 18.12
C GLY A 58 31.68 -32.09 17.21
N GLY A 59 32.27 -30.91 17.37
CA GLY A 59 32.02 -29.75 16.50
C GLY A 59 30.67 -29.06 16.68
N GLY A 60 29.93 -29.35 17.75
CA GLY A 60 28.59 -28.78 17.99
C GLY A 60 28.60 -27.25 18.19
N TYR A 61 29.67 -26.69 18.75
CA TYR A 61 29.86 -25.23 18.84
C TYR A 61 30.02 -24.59 17.47
N GLN A 62 30.82 -25.19 16.58
CA GLN A 62 31.01 -24.70 15.23
C GLN A 62 29.68 -24.68 14.48
N ARG A 63 28.87 -25.75 14.57
CA ARG A 63 27.53 -25.79 13.96
C ARG A 63 26.64 -24.65 14.44
N ARG A 64 26.61 -24.35 15.74
CA ARG A 64 25.82 -23.22 16.28
C ARG A 64 26.34 -21.86 15.82
N ILE A 65 27.65 -21.72 15.64
CA ILE A 65 28.25 -20.51 15.07
C ILE A 65 27.83 -20.37 13.61
N ASP A 66 27.94 -21.43 12.81
CA ASP A 66 27.58 -21.44 11.40
C ASP A 66 26.08 -21.16 11.20
N GLU A 67 25.21 -21.75 12.04
CA GLU A 67 23.76 -21.49 12.05
C GLU A 67 23.46 -20.01 12.34
N ARG A 68 24.10 -19.44 13.37
CA ARG A 68 23.93 -18.02 13.72
C ARG A 68 24.46 -17.09 12.65
N GLU A 69 25.62 -17.40 12.09
CA GLU A 69 26.23 -16.61 11.02
C GLU A 69 25.37 -16.65 9.76
N THR A 70 24.81 -17.82 9.42
CA THR A 70 23.87 -17.96 8.30
C THR A 70 22.59 -17.15 8.54
N SER A 71 22.02 -17.22 9.75
CA SER A 71 20.84 -16.41 10.13
C SER A 71 21.13 -14.92 10.05
N TYR A 72 22.25 -14.47 10.61
CA TYR A 72 22.66 -13.08 10.60
C TYR A 72 22.89 -12.54 9.18
N ARG A 73 23.56 -13.30 8.32
CA ARG A 73 23.73 -12.94 6.90
C ARG A 73 22.38 -12.85 6.20
N GLY A 74 21.45 -13.79 6.44
CA GLY A 74 20.10 -13.74 5.89
C GLY A 74 19.30 -12.51 6.34
N GLU A 75 19.43 -12.12 7.60
CA GLU A 75 18.81 -10.90 8.14
C GLU A 75 19.41 -9.63 7.53
N LEU A 76 20.73 -9.56 7.38
CA LEU A 76 21.41 -8.45 6.71
C LEU A 76 20.96 -8.32 5.25
N ASP A 77 20.88 -9.42 4.51
CA ASP A 77 20.43 -9.42 3.12
C ASP A 77 18.96 -8.99 3.01
N ALA A 78 18.10 -9.43 3.94
CA ALA A 78 16.72 -8.96 4.02
C ALA A 78 16.65 -7.45 4.32
N GLN A 79 17.45 -6.97 5.26
CA GLN A 79 17.51 -5.54 5.61
C GLN A 79 17.96 -4.69 4.42
N GLN A 80 19.01 -5.11 3.70
CA GLN A 80 19.49 -4.39 2.52
C GLN A 80 18.43 -4.34 1.41
N ARG A 81 17.72 -5.44 1.16
CA ARG A 81 16.61 -5.47 0.19
C ARG A 81 15.48 -4.52 0.58
N LEU A 82 15.04 -4.55 1.83
CA LEU A 82 13.98 -3.67 2.33
C LEU A 82 14.39 -2.19 2.27
N GLN A 83 15.66 -1.87 2.55
CA GLN A 83 16.18 -0.50 2.41
C GLN A 83 16.19 -0.05 0.94
N ALA A 84 16.57 -0.93 0.02
CA ALA A 84 16.54 -0.62 -1.41
C ALA A 84 15.10 -0.40 -1.90
N GLU A 85 14.16 -1.24 -1.49
CA GLU A 85 12.74 -1.12 -1.81
C GLU A 85 12.13 0.17 -1.24
N ALA A 86 12.44 0.50 0.02
CA ALA A 86 11.99 1.75 0.63
C ALA A 86 12.50 2.98 -0.12
N ARG A 87 13.76 2.98 -0.58
CA ARG A 87 14.33 4.07 -1.39
C ARG A 87 13.64 4.17 -2.76
N ALA A 88 13.37 3.04 -3.42
CA ALA A 88 12.67 3.01 -4.70
C ALA A 88 11.25 3.59 -4.55
N LEU A 89 10.50 3.16 -3.54
CA LEU A 89 9.16 3.69 -3.26
C LEU A 89 9.17 5.18 -2.93
N GLN A 90 10.19 5.67 -2.22
CA GLN A 90 10.36 7.11 -1.96
C GLN A 90 10.62 7.90 -3.24
N GLN A 91 11.44 7.38 -4.15
CA GLN A 91 11.69 8.00 -5.45
C GLN A 91 10.41 8.05 -6.30
N GLU A 92 9.69 6.94 -6.40
CA GLU A 92 8.41 6.90 -7.13
C GLU A 92 7.38 7.88 -6.55
N ARG A 93 7.32 8.02 -5.22
CA ARG A 93 6.46 9.03 -4.57
C ARG A 93 6.87 10.44 -4.97
N ALA A 94 8.16 10.75 -4.93
CA ALA A 94 8.66 12.08 -5.29
C ALA A 94 8.36 12.41 -6.76
N GLU A 95 8.50 11.45 -7.67
CA GLU A 95 8.13 11.61 -9.08
C GLU A 95 6.65 11.92 -9.25
N VAL A 96 5.76 11.13 -8.64
CA VAL A 96 4.31 11.36 -8.74
C VAL A 96 3.91 12.68 -8.09
N GLN A 97 4.54 13.09 -6.98
CA GLN A 97 4.31 14.41 -6.40
C GLN A 97 4.69 15.54 -7.36
N ALA A 98 5.82 15.42 -8.06
CA ALA A 98 6.23 16.39 -9.07
C ALA A 98 5.23 16.46 -10.23
N GLU A 99 4.73 15.31 -10.69
CA GLU A 99 3.67 15.26 -11.72
C GLU A 99 2.39 15.96 -11.27
N LEU A 100 1.95 15.75 -10.01
CA LEU A 100 0.77 16.40 -9.45
C LEU A 100 0.95 17.92 -9.33
N GLN A 101 2.14 18.38 -8.94
CA GLN A 101 2.46 19.82 -8.93
C GLN A 101 2.42 20.42 -10.34
N GLN A 102 2.99 19.72 -11.32
CA GLN A 102 2.92 20.13 -12.73
C GLN A 102 1.47 20.16 -13.24
N ALA A 103 0.67 19.16 -12.89
CA ALA A 103 -0.75 19.10 -13.23
C ALA A 103 -1.52 20.28 -12.64
N ASN A 104 -1.26 20.64 -11.39
CA ASN A 104 -1.87 21.80 -10.75
C ASN A 104 -1.50 23.12 -11.45
N ALA A 105 -0.23 23.29 -11.83
CA ALA A 105 0.22 24.45 -12.59
C ALA A 105 -0.44 24.54 -13.98
N ARG A 106 -0.54 23.41 -14.70
CA ARG A 106 -1.23 23.34 -15.98
C ARG A 106 -2.72 23.67 -15.85
N LEU A 107 -3.38 23.18 -14.81
CA LEU A 107 -4.79 23.47 -14.54
C LEU A 107 -5.01 24.98 -14.32
N ALA A 108 -4.15 25.63 -13.54
CA ALA A 108 -4.22 27.09 -13.34
C ALA A 108 -4.01 27.87 -14.65
N ALA A 109 -3.10 27.42 -15.51
CA ALA A 109 -2.91 28.03 -16.82
C ALA A 109 -4.14 27.87 -17.74
N LEU A 110 -4.78 26.68 -17.72
CA LEU A 110 -6.01 26.42 -18.47
C LEU A 110 -7.16 27.31 -17.99
N GLU A 111 -7.30 27.52 -16.68
CA GLU A 111 -8.29 28.45 -16.13
C GLU A 111 -8.12 29.88 -16.62
N GLN A 112 -6.90 30.39 -16.61
CA GLN A 112 -6.60 31.72 -17.13
C GLN A 112 -6.90 31.81 -18.64
N ARG A 113 -6.66 30.73 -19.39
CA ARG A 113 -6.97 30.67 -20.83
C ARG A 113 -8.47 30.67 -21.09
N ILE A 114 -9.23 29.86 -20.35
CA ILE A 114 -10.69 29.81 -20.36
C ILE A 114 -11.29 31.19 -20.01
N ALA A 115 -10.79 31.84 -18.96
CA ALA A 115 -11.27 33.16 -18.56
C ALA A 115 -11.08 34.22 -19.65
N ARG A 116 -9.89 34.25 -20.28
CA ARG A 116 -9.60 35.16 -21.40
C ARG A 116 -10.48 34.89 -22.62
N GLN A 117 -10.63 33.62 -23.00
CA GLN A 117 -11.48 33.23 -24.14
C GLN A 117 -12.95 33.56 -23.89
N ARG A 118 -13.46 33.39 -22.66
CA ARG A 118 -14.83 33.75 -22.30
C ARG A 118 -15.13 35.22 -22.62
N VAL A 119 -14.25 36.13 -22.20
CA VAL A 119 -14.40 37.57 -22.45
C VAL A 119 -14.44 37.86 -23.94
N ALA A 120 -13.54 37.24 -24.72
CA ALA A 120 -13.49 37.41 -26.17
C ALA A 120 -14.76 36.90 -26.87
N LEU A 121 -15.28 35.72 -26.48
CA LEU A 121 -16.48 35.13 -27.07
C LEU A 121 -17.76 35.89 -26.70
N GLN A 122 -17.82 36.45 -25.49
CA GLN A 122 -18.92 37.31 -25.06
C GLN A 122 -19.01 38.56 -25.94
N ALA A 123 -17.87 39.19 -26.25
CA ALA A 123 -17.82 40.33 -27.17
C ALA A 123 -18.30 39.95 -28.59
N GLN A 124 -18.02 38.73 -29.03
CA GLN A 124 -18.41 38.22 -30.36
C GLN A 124 -19.80 37.56 -30.40
N ARG A 125 -20.52 37.47 -29.27
CA ARG A 125 -21.84 36.82 -29.13
C ARG A 125 -21.91 35.37 -29.65
N ARG A 126 -20.80 34.62 -29.58
CA ARG A 126 -20.73 33.20 -30.01
C ARG A 126 -21.28 32.25 -28.95
N GLN A 127 -22.61 32.15 -28.85
CA GLN A 127 -23.27 31.35 -27.80
C GLN A 127 -22.90 29.86 -27.79
N ALA A 128 -22.68 29.24 -28.96
CA ALA A 128 -22.29 27.84 -29.05
C ALA A 128 -20.91 27.58 -28.42
N ASP A 129 -19.95 28.47 -28.66
CA ASP A 129 -18.60 28.37 -28.11
C ASP A 129 -18.58 28.67 -26.60
N LEU A 130 -19.44 29.57 -26.12
CA LEU A 130 -19.62 29.80 -24.68
C LEU A 130 -20.06 28.55 -23.93
N ARG A 131 -21.02 27.77 -24.48
CA ARG A 131 -21.46 26.50 -23.88
C ARG A 131 -20.32 25.47 -23.82
N ARG A 132 -19.49 25.38 -24.85
CA ARG A 132 -18.30 24.50 -24.84
C ARG A 132 -17.29 24.91 -23.78
N LEU A 133 -17.10 26.22 -23.63
CA LEU A 133 -16.18 26.77 -22.64
C LEU A 133 -16.70 26.59 -21.20
N GLU A 134 -18.01 26.62 -20.98
CA GLU A 134 -18.64 26.22 -19.72
C GLU A 134 -18.41 24.74 -19.40
N GLN A 135 -18.51 23.85 -20.39
CA GLN A 135 -18.16 22.43 -20.21
C GLN A 135 -16.69 22.25 -19.82
N ALA A 136 -15.78 22.97 -20.48
CA ALA A 136 -14.36 22.97 -20.11
C ALA A 136 -14.15 23.47 -18.67
N GLN A 137 -14.84 24.53 -18.26
CA GLN A 137 -14.75 25.04 -16.89
C GLN A 137 -15.31 24.05 -15.84
N ALA A 138 -16.42 23.38 -16.13
CA ALA A 138 -16.97 22.36 -15.24
C ALA A 138 -15.99 21.20 -15.03
N ARG A 139 -15.31 20.78 -16.10
CA ARG A 139 -14.26 19.75 -16.02
C ARG A 139 -13.06 20.22 -15.20
N VAL A 140 -12.58 21.44 -15.43
CA VAL A 140 -11.52 22.04 -14.61
C VAL A 140 -11.88 22.03 -13.12
N ALA A 141 -13.12 22.41 -12.77
CA ALA A 141 -13.58 22.42 -11.38
C ALA A 141 -13.61 21.00 -10.79
N SER A 142 -14.04 20.00 -11.57
CA SER A 142 -14.00 18.58 -11.19
C SER A 142 -12.56 18.09 -10.97
N THR A 143 -11.66 18.33 -11.92
CA THR A 143 -10.24 17.94 -11.83
C THR A 143 -9.54 18.62 -10.65
N ARG A 144 -9.87 19.88 -10.36
CA ARG A 144 -9.41 20.58 -9.15
C ARG A 144 -9.87 19.87 -7.88
N GLY A 145 -11.15 19.48 -7.80
CA GLY A 145 -11.67 18.73 -6.66
C GLY A 145 -10.93 17.41 -6.47
N THR A 146 -10.66 16.69 -7.55
CA THR A 146 -9.84 15.47 -7.53
C THR A 146 -8.44 15.74 -6.98
N LEU A 147 -7.74 16.77 -7.48
CA LEU A 147 -6.41 17.17 -7.03
C LEU A 147 -6.38 17.53 -5.54
N GLN A 148 -7.38 18.29 -5.06
CA GLN A 148 -7.49 18.69 -3.65
C GLN A 148 -7.74 17.48 -2.72
N GLY A 149 -8.34 16.41 -3.24
CA GLY A 149 -8.54 15.16 -2.50
C GLY A 149 -7.32 14.24 -2.47
N VAL A 150 -6.25 14.54 -3.22
CA VAL A 150 -5.04 13.70 -3.22
C VAL A 150 -4.25 13.95 -1.94
N ARG A 151 -3.89 12.86 -1.25
CA ARG A 151 -3.05 12.87 -0.05
C ARG A 151 -1.82 12.00 -0.28
N PRO A 152 -0.72 12.57 -0.78
CA PRO A 152 0.46 11.80 -1.21
C PRO A 152 1.09 10.94 -0.10
N ASP A 153 0.96 11.35 1.16
CA ASP A 153 1.59 10.64 2.28
C ASP A 153 0.76 9.43 2.75
N GLU A 154 -0.56 9.52 2.65
CA GLU A 154 -1.51 8.52 3.15
C GLU A 154 -1.86 7.44 2.11
N GLN A 155 -1.62 7.70 0.82
CA GLN A 155 -2.04 6.83 -0.28
C GLN A 155 -0.91 5.92 -0.77
N PRO A 156 -1.21 4.68 -1.23
CA PRO A 156 -0.21 3.83 -1.86
C PRO A 156 0.21 4.42 -3.22
N VAL A 157 1.47 4.20 -3.59
CA VAL A 157 2.08 4.79 -4.80
C VAL A 157 1.34 4.37 -6.07
N THR A 158 0.81 3.15 -6.10
CA THR A 158 -0.02 2.63 -7.19
C THR A 158 -1.26 3.48 -7.44
N ASP A 159 -1.94 3.89 -6.37
CA ASP A 159 -3.15 4.71 -6.46
C ASP A 159 -2.80 6.14 -6.86
N LEU A 160 -1.70 6.67 -6.34
CA LEU A 160 -1.20 8.00 -6.71
C LEU A 160 -0.87 8.06 -8.21
N ARG A 161 -0.19 7.04 -8.74
CA ARG A 161 0.13 6.94 -10.17
C ARG A 161 -1.13 6.84 -11.03
N ALA A 162 -2.08 5.99 -10.65
CA ALA A 162 -3.35 5.86 -11.36
C ALA A 162 -4.15 7.19 -11.37
N ARG A 163 -4.15 7.91 -10.25
CA ARG A 163 -4.77 9.23 -10.12
C ARG A 163 -4.06 10.28 -10.97
N SER A 164 -2.73 10.33 -10.94
CA SER A 164 -1.93 11.24 -11.79
C SER A 164 -2.26 11.05 -13.26
N GLN A 165 -2.30 9.79 -13.74
CA GLN A 165 -2.67 9.47 -15.12
C GLN A 165 -4.11 9.88 -15.47
N ALA A 166 -5.06 9.69 -14.55
CA ALA A 166 -6.43 10.17 -14.75
C ALA A 166 -6.48 11.70 -14.89
N ILE A 167 -5.79 12.43 -14.02
CA ILE A 167 -5.70 13.89 -14.06
C ILE A 167 -5.04 14.36 -15.37
N GLN A 168 -3.98 13.70 -15.82
CA GLN A 168 -3.33 14.03 -17.10
C GLN A 168 -4.30 13.88 -18.28
N ARG A 169 -5.08 12.80 -18.33
CA ARG A 169 -6.11 12.61 -19.36
C ARG A 169 -7.18 13.69 -19.31
N ASP A 170 -7.64 14.08 -18.12
CA ASP A 170 -8.60 15.17 -17.95
C ASP A 170 -8.05 16.50 -18.46
N LEU A 171 -6.78 16.82 -18.14
CA LEU A 171 -6.11 18.03 -18.60
C LEU A 171 -5.99 18.08 -20.12
N ASP A 172 -5.62 16.97 -20.76
CA ASP A 172 -5.53 16.88 -22.21
C ASP A 172 -6.91 17.06 -22.87
N GLU A 173 -7.96 16.52 -22.26
CA GLU A 173 -9.32 16.69 -22.76
C GLU A 173 -9.82 18.14 -22.61
N ILE A 174 -9.54 18.77 -21.46
CA ILE A 174 -9.82 20.20 -21.26
C ILE A 174 -9.07 21.03 -22.31
N ASP A 175 -7.78 20.75 -22.53
CA ASP A 175 -6.97 21.47 -23.49
C ASP A 175 -7.56 21.37 -24.91
N ARG A 176 -8.00 20.17 -25.33
CA ARG A 176 -8.71 19.97 -26.61
C ARG A 176 -10.00 20.78 -26.71
N LEU A 177 -10.83 20.79 -25.66
CA LEU A 177 -12.08 21.58 -25.66
C LEU A 177 -11.79 23.08 -25.83
N VAL A 178 -10.77 23.58 -25.13
CA VAL A 178 -10.35 24.98 -25.17
C VAL A 178 -9.66 25.34 -26.48
N ALA A 179 -8.94 24.39 -27.10
CA ALA A 179 -8.28 24.56 -28.39
C ALA A 179 -9.31 24.67 -29.53
N VAL A 180 -10.36 23.84 -29.55
CA VAL A 180 -11.43 23.91 -30.57
C VAL A 180 -12.12 25.28 -30.54
N VAL A 181 -12.33 25.83 -29.34
CA VAL A 181 -12.95 27.14 -29.15
C VAL A 181 -12.01 28.29 -29.56
N GLY A 182 -10.71 28.14 -29.30
CA GLY A 182 -9.70 29.13 -29.69
C GLY A 182 -9.31 29.10 -31.17
N GLY A 183 -9.44 27.93 -31.81
CA GLY A 183 -9.00 27.66 -33.19
C GLY A 183 -9.99 28.07 -34.28
N GLY A 184 -11.10 28.74 -33.94
CA GLY A 184 -11.99 29.40 -34.93
C GLY A 184 -11.38 30.65 -35.58
N ALA A 185 -10.06 30.83 -35.48
CA ALA A 185 -9.25 31.88 -36.08
C ALA A 185 -7.91 31.28 -36.52
N PHE A 186 -7.94 30.48 -37.59
CA PHE A 186 -6.80 30.21 -38.45
C PHE A 186 -7.26 30.42 -39.89
#